data_AF-A0A2P7QPZ0-F1
#
_entry.id   AF-A0A2P7QPZ0-F1
#
_cell.length_a   1.000
_cell.length_b   1.000
_cell.length_c   1.000
_cell.angle_alpha   90.00
_cell.angle_beta   90.00
_cell.angle_gamma   90.00
#
_symmetry.space_group_name_H-M   'P 1'
#
loop_
_entity.id
_entity.type
_entity.pdbx_description
1 polymer ?
#
loop_
_entity_poly.entity_id
_entity_poly.type
_entity_poly.pdbx_seq_one_letter_code
_entity_poly.pdbx_strand_id
1 'polypeptide(L)'
;MEQSEEAHALLWDEYKYRHDHIWKKLFQITAAVVLLGAVPYLKPDITRVLQGWILIAPLLGTVLSLITLFLMHFELGLFARIAGAHRRIQEEQGMIRHTRSNYFRLLVMIYVAFLCLVSLANVAVVRLLWLGLLPVA
;
A
#
# COMPACT_ATOMS: atom_id res chain seq x y z
N MET A 1 -5.58 33.10 22.57
CA MET A 1 -6.64 32.08 22.47
C MET A 1 -7.00 31.81 21.01
N GLU A 2 -7.20 32.84 20.19
CA GLU A 2 -7.47 32.68 18.74
C GLU A 2 -6.36 31.91 17.99
N GLN A 3 -5.09 32.27 18.22
CA GLN A 3 -3.94 31.67 17.53
C GLN A 3 -3.71 30.17 17.89
N SER A 4 -4.15 29.71 19.06
CA SER A 4 -4.06 28.29 19.43
C SER A 4 -5.15 27.46 18.77
N GLU A 5 -6.36 28.01 18.62
CA GLU A 5 -7.46 27.32 17.94
C GLU A 5 -7.20 27.13 16.45
N GLU A 6 -6.64 28.14 15.78
CA GLU A 6 -6.22 28.03 14.36
C GLU A 6 -5.14 26.95 14.16
N ALA A 7 -4.15 26.88 15.06
CA ALA A 7 -3.10 25.87 15.00
C ALA A 7 -3.67 24.44 15.20
N HIS A 8 -4.66 24.28 16.08
CA HIS A 8 -5.34 23.01 16.28
C HIS A 8 -6.18 22.61 15.05
N ALA A 9 -6.90 23.56 14.45
CA ALA A 9 -7.68 23.33 13.24
C ALA A 9 -6.80 22.89 12.06
N LEU A 10 -5.68 23.58 11.83
CA LEU A 10 -4.70 23.22 10.80
C LEU A 10 -4.14 21.81 11.00
N LEU A 11 -3.80 21.45 12.24
CA LEU A 11 -3.26 20.12 12.55
C LEU A 11 -4.30 19.00 12.34
N TRP A 12 -5.57 19.29 12.66
CA TRP A 12 -6.68 18.37 12.40
C TRP A 12 -6.96 18.20 10.91
N ASP A 13 -6.92 19.28 10.14
CA ASP A 13 -7.09 19.24 8.69
C ASP A 13 -5.97 18.44 8.03
N GLU A 14 -4.72 18.65 8.45
CA GLU A 14 -3.58 17.87 7.98
C GLU A 14 -3.71 16.38 8.34
N TYR A 15 -4.17 16.05 9.55
CA TYR A 15 -4.43 14.67 9.95
C TYR A 15 -5.46 13.99 9.04
N LYS A 16 -6.60 14.65 8.81
CA LYS A 16 -7.67 14.13 7.92
C LYS A 16 -7.16 13.95 6.50
N TYR A 17 -6.48 14.96 5.96
CA TYR A 17 -5.91 14.93 4.63
C TYR A 17 -4.98 13.73 4.45
N ARG A 18 -4.04 13.51 5.37
CA ARG A 18 -3.09 12.39 5.26
C ARG A 18 -3.75 11.03 5.42
N HIS A 19 -4.69 10.91 6.35
CA HIS A 19 -5.44 9.67 6.51
C HIS A 19 -6.18 9.28 5.22
N ASP A 20 -6.91 10.22 4.63
CA ASP A 20 -7.62 9.99 3.35
C ASP A 20 -6.64 9.70 2.20
N HIS A 21 -5.54 10.47 2.13
CA HIS A 21 -4.51 10.28 1.12
C HIS A 21 -3.90 8.87 1.17
N ILE A 22 -3.57 8.37 2.37
CA ILE A 22 -3.03 7.03 2.59
C ILE A 22 -4.01 5.97 2.08
N TRP A 23 -5.29 6.05 2.46
CA TRP A 23 -6.32 5.10 2.02
C TRP A 23 -6.50 5.12 0.50
N LYS A 24 -6.60 6.31 -0.09
CA LYS A 24 -6.76 6.47 -1.53
C LYS A 24 -5.60 5.84 -2.30
N LYS A 25 -4.36 6.09 -1.87
CA LYS A 25 -3.16 5.50 -2.49
C LYS A 25 -3.14 3.98 -2.34
N LEU A 26 -3.49 3.48 -1.16
CA LEU A 26 -3.53 2.05 -0.87
C LEU A 26 -4.52 1.31 -1.79
N PHE A 27 -5.73 1.83 -1.98
CA PHE A 27 -6.70 1.22 -2.90
C PHE A 27 -6.27 1.32 -4.37
N GLN A 28 -5.77 2.49 -4.81
CA GLN A 28 -5.31 2.69 -6.19
C GLN A 28 -4.18 1.71 -6.57
N ILE A 29 -3.20 1.55 -5.69
CA ILE A 29 -2.08 0.63 -5.91
C ILE A 29 -2.56 -0.82 -5.86
N THR A 30 -3.43 -1.17 -4.91
CA THR A 30 -3.97 -2.53 -4.84
C THR A 30 -4.66 -2.91 -6.14
N ALA A 31 -5.52 -2.03 -6.65
CA ALA A 31 -6.17 -2.25 -7.93
C ALA A 31 -5.15 -2.41 -9.07
N ALA A 32 -4.12 -1.56 -9.13
CA ALA A 32 -3.08 -1.66 -10.15
C ALA A 32 -2.31 -2.99 -10.07
N VAL A 33 -1.88 -3.42 -8.88
CA VAL A 33 -1.17 -4.68 -8.66
C VAL A 33 -2.04 -5.88 -9.02
N VAL A 34 -3.31 -5.88 -8.61
CA VAL A 34 -4.25 -6.96 -8.93
C VAL A 34 -4.52 -7.03 -10.43
N LEU A 35 -4.76 -5.90 -11.10
CA LEU A 35 -5.01 -5.87 -12.54
C LEU A 35 -3.80 -6.35 -13.33
N LEU A 36 -2.59 -5.83 -13.01
CA LEU A 36 -1.34 -6.25 -13.64
C LEU A 36 -1.05 -7.74 -13.38
N GLY A 37 -1.36 -8.22 -12.18
CA GLY A 37 -1.22 -9.62 -11.83
C GLY A 37 -2.22 -10.53 -12.55
N ALA A 38 -3.43 -10.03 -12.85
CA ALA A 38 -4.48 -10.76 -13.54
C ALA A 38 -4.25 -10.88 -15.06
N VAL A 39 -3.47 -9.98 -15.67
CA VAL A 39 -3.22 -9.93 -17.13
C VAL A 39 -2.94 -11.31 -17.76
N PRO A 40 -2.03 -12.15 -17.22
CA PRO A 40 -1.70 -13.45 -17.82
C PRO A 40 -2.88 -14.44 -17.85
N TYR A 41 -3.88 -14.25 -17.00
CA TYR A 41 -5.02 -15.15 -16.84
C TYR A 41 -6.22 -14.75 -17.70
N LEU A 42 -6.29 -13.50 -18.15
CA LEU A 42 -7.45 -12.98 -18.89
C LEU A 42 -7.44 -13.36 -20.38
N LYS A 43 -6.27 -13.63 -20.96
CA LYS A 43 -6.09 -13.90 -22.40
C LYS A 43 -5.08 -15.02 -22.65
N PRO A 44 -5.44 -16.29 -22.38
CA PRO A 44 -4.53 -17.43 -22.54
C PRO A 44 -4.07 -17.67 -23.99
N ASP A 45 -4.77 -17.13 -24.98
CA ASP A 45 -4.35 -17.24 -26.38
C ASP A 45 -3.16 -16.32 -26.70
N ILE A 46 -3.10 -15.15 -26.04
CA ILE A 46 -2.03 -14.16 -26.21
C ILE A 46 -0.77 -14.61 -25.45
N THR A 47 -0.92 -15.33 -24.34
CA THR A 47 0.20 -15.81 -23.54
C THR A 47 1.08 -16.83 -24.28
N ARG A 48 0.51 -17.63 -25.19
CA ARG A 48 1.27 -18.55 -26.06
C ARG A 48 2.19 -17.83 -27.05
N VAL A 49 1.79 -16.64 -27.51
CA VAL A 49 2.57 -15.84 -28.47
C VAL A 49 3.66 -15.05 -27.75
N LEU A 50 3.36 -14.51 -26.55
CA LEU A 50 4.31 -13.70 -25.79
C LEU A 50 5.36 -14.52 -25.02
N GLN A 51 5.10 -15.81 -24.73
CA GLN A 51 5.99 -16.70 -23.97
C GLN A 51 6.55 -16.01 -22.71
N GLY A 52 7.84 -15.63 -22.70
CA GLY A 52 8.50 -14.98 -21.57
C GLY A 52 8.09 -13.53 -21.33
N TRP A 53 7.59 -12.81 -22.34
CA TRP A 53 7.17 -11.41 -22.21
C TRP A 53 5.94 -11.24 -21.31
N ILE A 54 5.17 -12.30 -21.07
CA ILE A 54 4.00 -12.27 -20.19
C ILE A 54 4.37 -12.00 -18.72
N LEU A 55 5.62 -12.25 -18.33
CA LEU A 55 6.11 -11.98 -16.98
C LEU A 55 6.27 -10.50 -16.68
N ILE A 56 6.32 -9.63 -17.70
CA ILE A 56 6.53 -8.19 -17.50
C ILE A 56 5.39 -7.59 -16.66
N ALA A 57 4.13 -7.94 -16.95
CA ALA A 57 2.99 -7.41 -16.22
C ALA A 57 3.00 -7.74 -14.70
N PRO A 58 3.11 -9.02 -14.27
CA PRO A 58 3.20 -9.34 -12.84
C PRO A 58 4.50 -8.84 -12.20
N LEU A 59 5.59 -8.70 -12.97
CA LEU A 59 6.84 -8.13 -12.48
C LEU A 59 6.71 -6.62 -12.22
N LEU A 60 6.01 -5.88 -13.09
CA LEU A 60 5.65 -4.48 -12.86
C LEU A 60 4.75 -4.33 -11.63
N GLY A 61 3.77 -5.21 -11.45
CA GLY A 61 2.96 -5.25 -10.23
C GLY A 61 3.80 -5.44 -8.96
N THR A 62 4.82 -6.29 -9.04
CA THR A 62 5.75 -6.55 -7.93
C THR A 62 6.61 -5.32 -7.63
N VAL A 63 7.19 -4.69 -8.64
CA VAL A 63 7.96 -3.46 -8.48
C VAL A 63 7.09 -2.35 -7.87
N LEU A 64 5.85 -2.20 -8.33
CA LEU A 64 4.91 -1.22 -7.80
C LEU A 64 4.58 -1.49 -6.31
N SER A 65 4.39 -2.76 -5.94
CA SER A 65 4.16 -3.15 -4.54
C SER A 65 5.37 -2.87 -3.64
N LEU A 66 6.60 -3.08 -4.12
CA LEU A 66 7.84 -2.79 -3.40
C LEU A 66 8.02 -1.28 -3.18
N ILE A 67 7.83 -0.48 -4.24
CA ILE A 67 7.87 0.98 -4.16
C ILE A 67 6.81 1.47 -3.16
N THR A 68 5.62 0.88 -3.18
CA THR A 68 4.55 1.23 -2.25
C THR A 68 4.90 0.91 -0.80
N LEU A 69 5.52 -0.25 -0.54
CA LEU A 69 5.99 -0.62 0.79
C LEU A 69 6.98 0.42 1.33
N PHE A 70 7.90 0.86 0.49
CA PHE A 70 8.86 1.90 0.83
C PHE A 70 8.17 3.25 1.10
N LEU A 71 7.38 3.76 0.15
CA LEU A 71 6.70 5.05 0.29
C LEU A 71 5.76 5.09 1.50
N MET A 72 4.99 4.02 1.72
CA MET A 72 4.05 3.94 2.82
C MET A 72 4.75 3.90 4.19
N HIS A 73 5.95 3.33 4.27
CA HIS A 73 6.75 3.38 5.49
C HIS A 73 7.06 4.82 5.93
N PHE A 74 7.42 5.70 4.99
CA PHE A 74 7.70 7.12 5.27
C PHE A 74 6.42 7.90 5.58
N GLU A 75 5.38 7.76 4.76
CA GLU A 75 4.11 8.46 4.96
C GLU A 75 3.47 8.12 6.31
N LEU A 76 3.47 6.84 6.70
CA LEU A 76 2.97 6.43 8.02
C LEU A 76 3.85 6.93 9.16
N GLY A 77 5.16 7.08 8.93
CA GLY A 77 6.08 7.67 9.90
C GLY A 77 5.73 9.13 10.19
N LEU A 78 5.43 9.90 9.15
CA LEU A 78 5.01 11.28 9.29
C LEU A 78 3.60 11.39 9.90
N PHE A 79 2.66 10.56 9.43
CA PHE A 79 1.30 10.49 9.97
C PHE A 79 1.31 10.17 11.48
N ALA A 80 2.16 9.25 11.94
CA ALA A 80 2.26 8.91 13.35
C ALA A 80 2.72 10.10 14.22
N ARG A 81 3.56 10.99 13.68
CA ARG A 81 3.98 12.22 14.39
C ARG A 81 2.81 13.20 14.52
N ILE A 82 2.07 13.42 13.44
CA ILE A 82 0.92 14.33 13.40
C ILE A 82 -0.21 13.80 14.30
N ALA A 83 -0.52 12.51 14.20
CA ALA A 83 -1.49 11.85 15.07
C ALA A 83 -1.07 11.92 16.55
N GLY A 84 0.22 11.75 16.84
CA GLY A 84 0.76 11.90 18.19
C GLY A 84 0.60 13.31 18.75
N ALA A 85 0.86 14.34 17.94
CA ALA A 85 0.65 15.73 18.33
C ALA A 85 -0.83 16.02 18.61
N HIS A 86 -1.72 15.53 17.73
CA HIS A 86 -3.17 15.68 17.91
C HIS A 86 -3.66 15.01 19.20
N ARG A 87 -3.20 13.78 19.49
CA ARG A 87 -3.57 13.05 20.72
C ARG A 87 -3.11 13.78 21.98
N ARG A 88 -1.90 14.36 21.98
CA ARG A 88 -1.39 15.14 23.12
C ARG A 88 -2.29 16.34 23.42
N ILE A 89 -2.69 17.07 22.40
CA ILE A 89 -3.61 18.20 22.52
C ILE A 89 -4.95 17.74 23.12
N GLN A 90 -5.49 16.61 22.66
CA GLN A 90 -6.75 16.08 23.19
C GLN A 90 -6.65 15.59 24.64
N GLU A 91 -5.49 15.06 25.04
CA GLU A 91 -5.20 14.67 26.42
C GLU A 91 -5.05 15.90 27.33
N GLU A 92 -4.36 16.95 26.88
CA GLU A 92 -4.22 18.23 27.58
C GLU A 92 -5.57 18.94 27.78
N GLN A 93 -6.47 18.81 26.80
CA GLN A 93 -7.84 19.34 26.87
C GLN A 93 -8.80 18.44 27.67
N GLY A 94 -8.32 17.31 28.21
CA GLY A 94 -9.11 16.39 29.04
C GLY A 94 -10.22 15.64 28.30
N MET A 95 -10.22 15.65 26.96
CA MET A 95 -11.32 15.10 26.17
C MET A 95 -11.28 13.57 26.11
N ILE A 96 -10.12 12.99 25.77
CA ILE A 96 -9.98 11.55 25.49
C ILE A 96 -8.62 11.05 25.94
N ARG A 97 -8.59 9.95 26.69
CA ARG A 97 -7.34 9.26 27.06
C ARG A 97 -6.99 8.24 25.99
N HIS A 98 -5.96 8.52 25.20
CA HIS A 98 -5.60 7.65 24.07
C HIS A 98 -4.72 6.50 24.53
N THR A 99 -4.97 5.30 23.99
CA THR A 99 -4.01 4.21 24.14
C THR A 99 -2.83 4.47 23.19
N ARG A 100 -1.59 4.37 23.69
CA ARG A 100 -0.35 4.71 22.98
C ARG A 100 -0.07 3.86 21.72
N SER A 101 -0.91 2.86 21.43
CA SER A 101 -0.67 1.93 20.34
C SER A 101 -0.91 2.56 18.97
N ASN A 102 0.04 2.32 18.06
CA ASN A 102 0.00 2.74 16.66
C ASN A 102 -0.61 1.65 15.76
N TYR A 103 -1.78 1.12 16.15
CA TYR A 103 -2.45 0.02 15.44
C TYR A 103 -2.63 0.32 13.94
N PHE A 104 -2.98 1.56 13.59
CA PHE A 104 -3.16 1.97 12.20
C PHE A 104 -1.89 1.75 11.35
N ARG A 105 -0.73 2.23 11.82
CA ARG A 105 0.54 2.05 11.11
C ARG A 105 0.89 0.57 10.95
N LEU A 106 0.70 -0.22 12.00
CA LEU A 106 0.97 -1.66 11.95
C LEU A 106 0.07 -2.36 10.92
N LEU A 107 -1.24 -2.09 10.96
CA LEU A 107 -2.21 -2.68 10.03
C LEU A 107 -1.91 -2.34 8.57
N VAL A 108 -1.64 -1.06 8.27
CA VAL A 108 -1.30 -0.65 6.90
C VAL A 108 0.01 -1.27 6.43
N MET A 109 1.04 -1.36 7.28
CA MET A 109 2.30 -2.01 6.93
C MET A 109 2.11 -3.52 6.66
N ILE A 110 1.34 -4.22 7.51
CA ILE A 110 1.02 -5.63 7.30
C ILE A 110 0.29 -5.82 5.97
N TYR A 111 -0.68 -4.95 5.68
CA TYR A 111 -1.43 -5.00 4.42
C TYR A 111 -0.52 -4.85 3.20
N VAL A 112 0.35 -3.83 3.17
CA VAL A 112 1.23 -3.60 2.02
C VAL A 112 2.29 -4.71 1.90
N ALA A 113 2.79 -5.22 3.02
CA ALA A 113 3.69 -6.38 3.03
C ALA A 113 3.00 -7.63 2.44
N PHE A 114 1.75 -7.87 2.82
CA PHE A 114 0.94 -8.96 2.26
C PHE A 114 0.72 -8.79 0.75
N LEU A 115 0.39 -7.58 0.29
CA LEU A 115 0.24 -7.28 -1.14
C LEU A 115 1.53 -7.58 -1.92
N CYS A 116 2.69 -7.21 -1.35
CA CYS A 116 4.00 -7.51 -1.94
C CYS A 116 4.28 -9.02 -2.01
N LEU A 117 3.97 -9.77 -0.95
CA LEU A 117 4.12 -11.23 -0.92
C LEU A 117 3.23 -11.91 -1.97
N VAL A 118 1.96 -11.49 -2.07
CA VAL A 118 1.03 -12.01 -3.08
C VAL A 118 1.52 -11.69 -4.49
N SER A 119 2.05 -10.49 -4.73
CA SER A 119 2.61 -10.13 -6.03
C SER A 119 3.81 -10.99 -6.42
N LEU A 120 4.73 -11.24 -5.47
CA LEU A 120 5.87 -12.13 -5.68
C LEU A 120 5.43 -13.57 -5.98
N ALA A 121 4.46 -14.08 -5.22
CA ALA A 121 3.87 -15.39 -5.45
C ALA A 121 3.22 -15.46 -6.84
N ASN A 122 2.54 -14.40 -7.28
CA ASN A 122 1.92 -14.34 -8.60
C ASN A 122 2.96 -14.46 -9.73
N VAL A 123 4.11 -13.78 -9.62
CA VAL A 123 5.21 -13.94 -10.59
C VAL A 123 5.69 -15.39 -10.63
N ALA A 124 5.86 -16.03 -9.47
CA ALA A 124 6.28 -17.43 -9.40
C ALA A 124 5.25 -18.38 -10.05
N VAL A 125 3.95 -18.18 -9.78
CA VAL A 125 2.87 -18.97 -10.38
C VAL A 125 2.86 -18.80 -11.90
N VAL A 126 2.93 -17.56 -12.41
CA VAL A 126 2.98 -17.30 -13.86
C VAL A 126 4.21 -17.95 -14.48
N ARG A 127 5.38 -17.87 -13.83
CA ARG A 127 6.59 -18.54 -14.31
C ARG A 127 6.41 -20.06 -14.39
N LEU A 128 5.86 -20.69 -13.35
CA LEU A 128 5.67 -22.14 -13.31
C LEU A 128 4.64 -22.61 -14.34
N LEU A 129 3.49 -21.93 -14.45
CA LEU A 129 2.42 -22.30 -15.36
C LEU A 129 2.81 -22.14 -16.84
N TRP A 130 3.51 -21.07 -17.19
CA TRP A 130 3.72 -20.70 -18.59
C TRP A 130 5.13 -21.03 -19.11
N LEU A 131 6.16 -21.02 -18.26
CA LEU A 131 7.54 -21.36 -18.65
C LEU A 131 7.99 -22.74 -18.15
N GLY A 132 7.41 -23.26 -17.07
CA GLY A 132 7.68 -24.62 -16.58
C GLY A 132 7.06 -25.73 -17.44
N LEU A 133 6.14 -25.37 -18.32
CA LEU A 133 5.41 -26.28 -19.21
C LEU A 133 6.02 -26.40 -20.63
N LEU A 134 7.10 -25.66 -20.92
CA LEU A 134 7.85 -25.81 -22.16
C LEU A 134 8.91 -26.92 -21.97
N PRO A 135 8.73 -28.14 -22.52
CA PRO A 135 9.85 -29.05 -22.68
C PRO A 135 10.88 -28.34 -23.56
N VAL A 136 12.12 -28.29 -23.09
CA VAL A 136 13.27 -27.91 -23.91
C VAL A 136 13.28 -28.87 -25.11
N ALA A 137 12.87 -28.36 -26.27
CA ALA A 137 12.97 -29.05 -27.56
C ALA A 137 14.22 -28.57 -28.30
#